data_AF-A0A8H4XM27-F1
#
_entry.id   AF-A0A8H4XM27-F1
#
_cell.length_a   1.000
_cell.length_b   1.000
_cell.length_c   1.000
_cell.angle_alpha   90.00
_cell.angle_beta   90.00
_cell.angle_gamma   90.00
#
_symmetry.space_group_name_H-M   'P 1'
#
loop_
_entity.id
_entity.type
_entity.pdbx_description
1 polymer ?
#
loop_
_entity_poly.entity_id
_entity_poly.type
_entity_poly.pdbx_seq_one_letter_code
_entity_poly.pdbx_strand_id
1 'polypeptide(L)'
;MPTSKIELLRVNVTPFKSISEDHATISRYFDSFGDCKVLVISDASHDTSEFYYARAEITKFMIENHGFNIVAVEADWLDAEHVDRYARRRPGPGQGTAETIQMTKKEGREPAFLRFPTGYGAIYAEHYYRAIYHARNESWNLRDTHMSQALVRVLKHRGSSSKAIGDVQVVRVRPGLPNSYEELMHATGVKKFVLDLRKSCCNERLRKALAEPRLERFIGVLYKPSTEKQSHYSTAVLPEQFDGFIWFDESRHVGALEVHQPTSPSEYHETWPFGL
;
A
#
# COMPACT_ATOMS: atom_id res chain seq x y z
N MET A 1 -25.99 27.68 -8.35
CA MET A 1 -25.46 26.71 -7.38
C MET A 1 -25.35 25.37 -8.07
N PRO A 2 -24.24 24.60 -7.92
CA PRO A 2 -24.12 23.28 -8.54
C PRO A 2 -25.28 22.38 -8.14
N THR A 3 -25.86 21.65 -9.09
CA THR A 3 -27.02 20.77 -8.85
C THR A 3 -26.67 19.31 -9.04
N SER A 4 -25.70 18.99 -9.89
CA SER A 4 -25.26 17.61 -10.10
C SER A 4 -24.11 17.21 -9.17
N LYS A 5 -23.99 15.90 -8.90
CA LYS A 5 -22.88 15.32 -8.12
C LYS A 5 -21.52 15.59 -8.77
N ILE A 6 -21.48 15.55 -10.10
CA ILE A 6 -20.27 15.80 -10.91
C ILE A 6 -19.79 17.25 -10.72
N GLU A 7 -20.70 18.23 -10.80
CA GLU A 7 -20.34 19.63 -10.58
C GLU A 7 -19.95 19.88 -9.12
N LEU A 8 -20.65 19.26 -8.16
CA LEU A 8 -20.27 19.33 -6.74
C LEU A 8 -18.85 18.80 -6.52
N LEU A 9 -18.47 17.69 -7.14
CA LEU A 9 -17.09 17.21 -7.10
C LEU A 9 -16.13 18.21 -7.72
N ARG A 10 -16.37 18.64 -8.98
CA ARG A 10 -15.48 19.56 -9.71
C ARG A 10 -15.12 20.82 -8.94
N VAL A 11 -16.06 21.40 -8.18
CA VAL A 11 -15.83 22.65 -7.45
C VAL A 11 -15.27 22.47 -6.03
N ASN A 12 -15.23 21.23 -5.51
CA ASN A 12 -14.80 20.96 -4.12
C ASN A 12 -13.57 20.05 -4.02
N VAL A 13 -13.12 19.43 -5.11
CA VAL A 13 -11.87 18.67 -5.14
C VAL A 13 -10.67 19.61 -5.30
N THR A 14 -9.50 19.20 -4.79
CA THR A 14 -8.24 19.92 -5.03
C THR A 14 -7.43 19.19 -6.10
N PRO A 15 -7.35 19.72 -7.33
CA PRO A 15 -6.64 19.05 -8.42
C PRO A 15 -5.12 19.17 -8.26
N PHE A 16 -4.39 18.20 -8.82
CA PHE A 16 -2.93 18.24 -8.94
C PHE A 16 -2.47 17.64 -10.29
N LYS A 17 -1.25 17.94 -10.74
CA LYS A 17 -0.67 17.48 -12.00
C LYS A 17 0.10 16.17 -11.82
N SER A 18 0.98 16.10 -10.83
CA SER A 18 1.78 14.91 -10.55
C SER A 18 2.20 14.83 -9.08
N ILE A 19 2.51 13.61 -8.62
CA ILE A 19 2.89 13.37 -7.22
C ILE A 19 4.24 14.05 -6.90
N SER A 20 5.19 13.99 -7.84
CA SER A 20 6.52 14.57 -7.68
C SER A 20 6.53 16.10 -7.74
N GLU A 21 5.81 16.71 -8.69
CA GLU A 21 5.80 18.17 -8.85
C GLU A 21 4.91 18.86 -7.81
N ASP A 22 3.79 18.24 -7.43
CA ASP A 22 2.82 18.81 -6.50
C ASP A 22 2.90 18.17 -5.11
N HIS A 23 4.09 17.69 -4.71
CA HIS A 23 4.33 17.14 -3.38
C HIS A 23 3.82 18.09 -2.28
N ALA A 24 3.97 19.42 -2.45
CA ALA A 24 3.47 20.41 -1.52
C ALA A 24 1.93 20.43 -1.41
N THR A 25 1.22 20.24 -2.54
CA THR A 25 -0.25 20.16 -2.54
C THR A 25 -0.71 18.89 -1.83
N ILE A 26 -0.12 17.75 -2.16
CA ILE A 26 -0.45 16.45 -1.55
C ILE A 26 -0.10 16.46 -0.06
N SER A 27 1.11 16.88 0.29
CA SER A 27 1.60 16.96 1.66
C SER A 27 0.76 17.91 2.51
N ARG A 28 0.49 19.13 2.02
CA ARG A 28 -0.40 20.09 2.71
C ARG A 28 -1.81 19.57 2.87
N TYR A 29 -2.28 18.73 1.94
CA TYR A 29 -3.58 18.10 2.08
C TYR A 29 -3.63 17.19 3.30
N PHE A 30 -2.60 16.37 3.45
CA PHE A 30 -2.51 15.39 4.52
C PHE A 30 -1.93 15.96 5.81
N ASP A 31 -1.35 17.16 5.82
CA ASP A 31 -0.87 17.87 7.01
C ASP A 31 -1.89 17.89 8.16
N SER A 32 -3.15 18.15 7.82
CA SER A 32 -4.26 18.14 8.78
C SER A 32 -4.64 16.76 9.34
N PHE A 33 -4.01 15.67 8.88
CA PHE A 33 -4.13 14.32 9.43
C PHE A 33 -3.01 14.01 10.43
N GLY A 34 -2.02 14.90 10.59
CA GLY A 34 -0.85 14.69 11.43
C GLY A 34 -1.14 14.47 12.91
N ASP A 35 -2.27 14.96 13.42
CA ASP A 35 -2.68 14.78 14.82
C ASP A 35 -3.21 13.36 15.12
N CYS A 36 -3.42 12.52 14.10
CA CYS A 36 -3.90 11.16 14.32
C CYS A 36 -2.78 10.27 14.90
N LYS A 37 -3.15 9.36 15.80
CA LYS A 37 -2.23 8.36 16.35
C LYS A 37 -1.90 7.23 15.36
N VAL A 38 -2.85 6.95 14.46
CA VAL A 38 -2.77 5.87 13.49
C VAL A 38 -3.32 6.40 12.18
N LEU A 39 -2.46 6.44 11.15
CA LEU A 39 -2.83 6.75 9.78
C LEU A 39 -2.79 5.46 8.96
N VAL A 40 -3.91 5.07 8.37
CA VAL A 40 -4.00 3.90 7.49
C VAL A 40 -4.10 4.39 6.05
N ILE A 41 -3.20 3.92 5.18
CA ILE A 41 -3.15 4.31 3.77
C ILE A 41 -3.38 3.07 2.91
N SER A 42 -4.57 2.96 2.33
CA SER A 42 -4.99 1.86 1.46
C SER A 42 -4.75 2.17 -0.03
N ASP A 43 -4.92 1.16 -0.87
CA ASP A 43 -4.99 1.29 -2.32
C ASP A 43 -6.21 0.56 -2.90
N ALA A 44 -6.65 0.98 -4.09
CA ALA A 44 -7.80 0.35 -4.77
C ALA A 44 -7.40 -0.91 -5.55
N SER A 45 -6.11 -1.04 -5.86
CA SER A 45 -5.54 -2.22 -6.48
C SER A 45 -4.06 -2.40 -6.18
N HIS A 46 -3.63 -3.65 -6.09
CA HIS A 46 -2.20 -3.94 -6.07
C HIS A 46 -1.55 -3.65 -7.43
N ASP A 47 -0.22 -3.59 -7.45
CA ASP A 47 0.61 -3.37 -8.65
C ASP A 47 0.29 -2.11 -9.45
N THR A 48 -0.19 -1.05 -8.81
CA THR A 48 -0.48 0.24 -9.46
C THR A 48 0.54 1.30 -9.04
N SER A 49 1.36 1.76 -10.00
CA SER A 49 2.49 2.66 -9.76
C SER A 49 2.11 3.91 -8.97
N GLU A 50 1.05 4.61 -9.39
CA GLU A 50 0.61 5.87 -8.79
C GLU A 50 0.24 5.70 -7.30
N PHE A 51 -0.31 4.55 -6.91
CA PHE A 51 -0.68 4.28 -5.52
C PHE A 51 0.56 4.10 -4.64
N TYR A 52 1.57 3.35 -5.10
CA TYR A 52 2.82 3.19 -4.37
C TYR A 52 3.56 4.51 -4.18
N TYR A 53 3.63 5.35 -5.24
CA TYR A 53 4.24 6.68 -5.12
C TYR A 53 3.49 7.56 -4.12
N ALA A 54 2.16 7.60 -4.18
CA ALA A 54 1.37 8.41 -3.24
C ALA A 54 1.56 7.94 -1.80
N ARG A 55 1.51 6.61 -1.56
CA ARG A 55 1.75 6.01 -0.24
C ARG A 55 3.14 6.34 0.29
N ALA A 56 4.17 6.27 -0.54
CA ALA A 56 5.55 6.59 -0.16
C ALA A 56 5.69 8.06 0.23
N GLU A 57 5.19 9.00 -0.59
CA GLU A 57 5.29 10.44 -0.30
C GLU A 57 4.52 10.83 0.96
N ILE A 58 3.30 10.32 1.16
CA ILE A 58 2.51 10.59 2.38
C ILE A 58 3.24 10.04 3.60
N THR A 59 3.74 8.80 3.53
CA THR A 59 4.46 8.17 4.64
C THR A 59 5.70 8.98 5.00
N LYS A 60 6.50 9.37 4.00
CA LYS A 60 7.68 10.21 4.18
C LYS A 60 7.33 11.54 4.85
N PHE A 61 6.32 12.24 4.33
CA PHE A 61 5.89 13.52 4.87
C PHE A 61 5.45 13.41 6.34
N MET A 62 4.70 12.37 6.69
CA MET A 62 4.23 12.12 8.06
C MET A 62 5.36 11.82 9.04
N ILE A 63 6.38 11.09 8.60
CA ILE A 63 7.58 10.82 9.39
C ILE A 63 8.36 12.12 9.63
N GLU A 64 8.57 12.91 8.57
CA GLU A 64 9.40 14.12 8.61
C GLU A 64 8.74 15.27 9.38
N ASN A 65 7.41 15.40 9.34
CA ASN A 65 6.71 16.60 9.82
C ASN A 65 5.77 16.35 11.02
N HIS A 66 5.30 15.12 11.23
CA HIS A 66 4.30 14.80 12.26
C HIS A 66 4.75 13.75 13.28
N GLY A 67 6.02 13.33 13.25
CA GLY A 67 6.60 12.47 14.27
C GLY A 67 6.16 11.00 14.21
N PHE A 68 5.57 10.56 13.10
CA PHE A 68 5.30 9.14 12.87
C PHE A 68 6.64 8.38 12.85
N ASN A 69 6.72 7.30 13.63
CA ASN A 69 7.97 6.54 13.81
C ASN A 69 7.78 5.01 13.72
N ILE A 70 6.58 4.57 13.33
CA ILE A 70 6.21 3.18 13.09
C ILE A 70 5.52 3.12 11.73
N VAL A 71 5.99 2.22 10.85
CA VAL A 71 5.34 1.89 9.58
C VAL A 71 4.92 0.43 9.64
N ALA A 72 3.62 0.19 9.71
CA ALA A 72 3.05 -1.15 9.61
C ALA A 72 2.70 -1.44 8.15
N VAL A 73 3.12 -2.59 7.63
CA VAL A 73 2.88 -3.01 6.24
C VAL A 73 2.04 -4.27 6.20
N GLU A 74 1.18 -4.39 5.18
CA GLU A 74 0.42 -5.61 4.89
C GLU A 74 1.37 -6.67 4.28
N ALA A 75 2.20 -7.26 5.12
CA ALA A 75 3.16 -8.31 4.74
C ALA A 75 3.21 -9.39 5.82
N ASP A 76 3.80 -10.54 5.48
CA ASP A 76 4.11 -11.52 6.51
C ASP A 76 5.22 -11.02 7.46
N TRP A 77 5.26 -11.63 8.63
CA TRP A 77 6.19 -11.25 9.70
C TRP A 77 7.66 -11.37 9.28
N LEU A 78 8.02 -12.40 8.51
CA LEU A 78 9.42 -12.63 8.15
C LEU A 78 9.89 -11.57 7.16
N ASP A 79 9.06 -11.23 6.18
CA ASP A 79 9.33 -10.16 5.23
C ASP A 79 9.37 -8.80 5.92
N ALA A 80 8.43 -8.51 6.84
CA ALA A 80 8.45 -7.27 7.62
C ALA A 80 9.70 -7.15 8.51
N GLU A 81 10.15 -8.24 9.14
CA GLU A 81 11.38 -8.26 9.94
C GLU A 81 12.64 -8.07 9.07
N HIS A 82 12.68 -8.62 7.85
CA HIS A 82 13.78 -8.36 6.92
C HIS A 82 13.85 -6.88 6.54
N VAL A 83 12.70 -6.25 6.26
CA VAL A 83 12.62 -4.82 5.95
C VAL A 83 12.96 -3.95 7.16
N ASP A 84 12.50 -4.28 8.38
CA ASP A 84 12.86 -3.53 9.59
C ASP A 84 14.37 -3.60 9.86
N ARG A 85 14.97 -4.80 9.74
CA ARG A 85 16.41 -4.97 9.91
C ARG A 85 17.20 -4.13 8.94
N TYR A 86 16.79 -4.17 7.68
CA TYR A 86 17.37 -3.34 6.64
C TYR A 86 17.25 -1.85 6.98
N ALA A 87 16.04 -1.34 7.20
CA ALA A 87 15.79 0.07 7.48
C ALA A 87 16.50 0.59 8.74
N ARG A 88 16.72 -0.28 9.73
CA ARG A 88 17.43 0.04 10.98
C ARG A 88 18.91 -0.38 10.98
N ARG A 89 19.43 -0.88 9.85
CA ARG A 89 20.80 -1.41 9.71
C ARG A 89 21.19 -2.45 10.77
N ARG A 90 20.24 -3.31 11.13
CA ARG A 90 20.45 -4.39 12.09
C ARG A 90 21.05 -5.62 11.37
N PRO A 91 21.99 -6.33 12.00
CA PRO A 91 22.56 -7.53 11.40
C PRO A 91 21.48 -8.59 11.11
N GLY A 92 21.66 -9.35 10.03
CA GLY A 92 20.81 -10.49 9.70
C GLY A 92 20.91 -11.60 10.76
N PRO A 93 19.97 -12.56 10.76
CA PRO A 93 20.10 -13.75 11.62
C PRO A 93 21.42 -14.47 11.31
N GLY A 94 22.32 -14.55 12.29
CA GLY A 94 23.61 -15.23 12.13
C GLY A 94 23.45 -16.74 11.91
N GLN A 95 24.47 -17.38 11.31
CA GLN A 95 24.61 -18.83 11.34
C GLN A 95 24.98 -19.28 12.77
N GLY A 96 24.02 -19.26 13.69
CA GLY A 96 24.24 -19.69 15.06
C GLY A 96 23.55 -18.78 16.06
N THR A 97 22.62 -19.39 16.80
CA THR A 97 21.91 -18.88 17.98
C THR A 97 20.90 -17.75 17.73
N ALA A 98 19.62 -18.08 17.93
CA ALA A 98 18.61 -17.09 18.27
C ALA A 98 19.13 -16.23 19.43
N GLU A 99 19.10 -14.91 19.27
CA GLU A 99 19.56 -13.99 20.32
C GLU A 99 18.75 -14.22 21.60
N THR A 100 19.42 -14.56 22.69
CA THR A 100 18.73 -14.76 23.95
C THR A 100 18.25 -13.42 24.53
N ILE A 101 17.17 -13.46 25.31
CA ILE A 101 16.63 -12.32 26.07
C ILE A 101 17.72 -11.62 26.92
N GLN A 102 18.76 -12.36 27.28
CA GLN A 102 19.87 -11.89 28.09
C GLN A 102 20.89 -11.08 27.29
N MET A 103 21.19 -11.47 26.05
CA MET A 103 22.07 -10.70 25.13
C MET A 103 21.42 -9.38 24.72
N THR A 104 20.11 -9.40 24.46
CA THR A 104 19.33 -8.22 24.11
C THR A 104 19.30 -7.20 25.25
N LYS A 105 18.98 -7.61 26.48
CA LYS A 105 19.02 -6.72 27.64
C LYS A 105 20.39 -6.11 27.92
N LYS A 106 21.49 -6.84 27.68
CA LYS A 106 22.86 -6.35 27.91
C LYS A 106 23.26 -5.23 26.94
N GLU A 107 22.73 -5.23 25.74
CA GLU A 107 22.98 -4.21 24.71
C GLU A 107 21.96 -3.07 24.75
N GLY A 108 21.16 -2.95 25.83
CA GLY A 108 20.16 -1.89 25.99
C GLY A 108 19.02 -1.97 24.97
N ARG A 109 18.83 -3.13 24.35
CA ARG A 109 17.85 -3.35 23.29
C ARG A 109 16.72 -4.26 23.78
N GLU A 110 15.49 -3.93 23.41
CA GLU A 110 14.39 -4.84 23.70
C GLU A 110 14.57 -6.15 22.91
N PRO A 111 14.37 -7.32 23.54
CA PRO A 111 14.31 -8.59 22.85
C PRO A 111 13.29 -8.54 21.71
N ALA A 112 13.55 -9.23 20.60
CA ALA A 112 12.62 -9.29 19.47
C ALA A 112 11.18 -9.68 19.91
N PHE A 113 11.08 -10.50 20.97
CA PHE A 113 9.84 -10.98 21.58
C PHE A 113 9.05 -9.92 22.38
N LEU A 114 9.68 -8.83 22.83
CA LEU A 114 9.03 -7.77 23.61
C LEU A 114 8.70 -6.51 22.79
N ARG A 115 9.36 -6.31 21.65
CA ARG A 115 9.06 -5.19 20.71
C ARG A 115 7.69 -5.32 20.06
N PHE A 116 7.23 -6.57 19.89
CA PHE A 116 5.95 -6.93 19.32
C PHE A 116 5.38 -8.08 20.16
N PRO A 117 4.32 -7.89 20.97
CA PRO A 117 3.83 -8.93 21.88
C PRO A 117 3.30 -10.17 21.13
N THR A 118 4.13 -11.20 21.01
CA THR A 118 3.88 -12.45 20.26
C THR A 118 2.97 -13.44 20.97
N GLY A 119 2.48 -13.16 22.18
CA GLY A 119 1.41 -13.95 22.80
C GLY A 119 0.15 -14.02 21.94
N TYR A 120 -0.10 -12.99 21.14
CA TYR A 120 -1.15 -12.99 20.12
C TYR A 120 -0.74 -13.73 18.85
N GLY A 121 0.51 -13.60 18.39
CA GLY A 121 0.97 -14.14 17.10
C GLY A 121 1.07 -15.66 16.99
N ALA A 122 1.49 -16.39 18.02
CA ALA A 122 1.62 -17.87 17.92
C ALA A 122 0.26 -18.59 18.04
N ILE A 123 -0.62 -18.09 18.92
CA ILE A 123 -1.97 -18.61 19.14
C ILE A 123 -2.88 -18.24 17.95
N TYR A 124 -2.73 -17.02 17.42
CA TYR A 124 -3.38 -16.65 16.17
C TYR A 124 -2.73 -17.28 14.95
N ALA A 125 -1.42 -17.55 14.87
CA ALA A 125 -0.86 -18.25 13.71
C ALA A 125 -1.49 -19.63 13.55
N GLU A 126 -1.65 -20.42 14.63
CA GLU A 126 -2.36 -21.69 14.53
C GLU A 126 -3.85 -21.50 14.19
N HIS A 127 -4.53 -20.51 14.79
CA HIS A 127 -5.93 -20.19 14.43
C HIS A 127 -6.08 -19.62 13.01
N TYR A 128 -5.08 -18.89 12.51
CA TYR A 128 -4.95 -18.29 11.18
C TYR A 128 -4.68 -19.39 10.16
N TYR A 129 -3.74 -20.30 10.43
CA TYR A 129 -3.49 -21.48 9.60
C TYR A 129 -4.67 -22.47 9.63
N ARG A 130 -5.32 -22.71 10.78
CA ARG A 130 -6.56 -23.52 10.88
C ARG A 130 -7.74 -22.84 10.18
N ALA A 131 -7.88 -21.52 10.29
CA ALA A 131 -8.87 -20.76 9.55
C ALA A 131 -8.59 -20.79 8.04
N ILE A 132 -7.33 -20.71 7.60
CA ILE A 132 -6.93 -20.88 6.18
C ILE A 132 -7.25 -22.30 5.66
N TYR A 133 -7.12 -23.32 6.50
CA TYR A 133 -7.46 -24.71 6.11
C TYR A 133 -8.98 -24.93 5.96
N HIS A 134 -9.81 -24.15 6.64
CA HIS A 134 -11.28 -24.33 6.67
C HIS A 134 -12.09 -23.21 6.01
N ALA A 135 -11.52 -22.03 5.83
CA ALA A 135 -12.10 -20.89 5.14
C ALA A 135 -11.46 -20.77 3.76
N ARG A 136 -12.26 -21.03 2.72
CA ARG A 136 -11.90 -20.63 1.36
C ARG A 136 -11.85 -19.10 1.32
N ASN A 137 -10.76 -18.59 0.74
CA ASN A 137 -10.39 -17.20 0.45
C ASN A 137 -9.42 -16.49 1.44
N GLU A 138 -8.32 -16.02 0.84
CA GLU A 138 -7.60 -14.76 1.13
C GLU A 138 -6.35 -14.77 2.03
N SER A 139 -5.18 -14.95 1.37
CA SER A 139 -3.90 -14.34 1.78
C SER A 139 -2.95 -14.33 0.56
N TRP A 140 -2.87 -13.22 -0.18
CA TRP A 140 -2.39 -13.31 -1.57
C TRP A 140 -1.15 -12.47 -1.93
N ASN A 141 -0.77 -11.43 -1.17
CA ASN A 141 0.47 -10.68 -1.42
C ASN A 141 1.75 -11.51 -1.22
N LEU A 142 1.64 -12.71 -0.61
CA LEU A 142 2.73 -13.67 -0.49
C LEU A 142 3.06 -14.40 -1.79
N ARG A 143 2.14 -14.48 -2.77
CA ARG A 143 2.35 -15.36 -3.92
C ARG A 143 3.51 -14.91 -4.80
N ASP A 144 3.58 -13.62 -5.11
CA ASP A 144 4.59 -13.11 -6.04
C ASP A 144 5.95 -12.98 -5.36
N THR A 145 6.01 -12.53 -4.11
CA THR A 145 7.24 -12.56 -3.30
C THR A 145 7.74 -13.99 -3.09
N HIS A 146 6.88 -14.95 -2.72
CA HIS A 146 7.28 -16.36 -2.64
C HIS A 146 7.67 -16.93 -3.99
N MET A 147 7.00 -16.57 -5.09
CA MET A 147 7.38 -17.01 -6.42
C MET A 147 8.75 -16.48 -6.81
N SER A 148 9.04 -15.20 -6.56
CA SER A 148 10.35 -14.60 -6.80
C SER A 148 11.43 -15.20 -5.90
N GLN A 149 11.18 -15.36 -4.61
CA GLN A 149 12.14 -15.98 -3.69
C GLN A 149 12.37 -17.47 -4.05
N ALA A 150 11.32 -18.22 -4.39
CA ALA A 150 11.43 -19.59 -4.86
C ALA A 150 12.20 -19.65 -6.18
N LEU A 151 11.95 -18.73 -7.10
CA LEU A 151 12.69 -18.64 -8.37
C LEU A 151 14.17 -18.34 -8.12
N VAL A 152 14.51 -17.40 -7.25
CA VAL A 152 15.91 -17.10 -6.87
C VAL A 152 16.57 -18.32 -6.23
N ARG A 153 15.87 -19.05 -5.34
CA ARG A 153 16.39 -20.29 -4.73
C ARG A 153 16.62 -21.38 -5.77
N VAL A 154 15.69 -21.55 -6.71
CA VAL A 154 15.83 -22.51 -7.82
C VAL A 154 17.00 -22.12 -8.72
N LEU A 155 17.15 -20.85 -9.08
CA LEU A 155 18.26 -20.35 -9.90
C LEU A 155 19.60 -20.56 -9.19
N LYS A 156 19.70 -20.24 -7.89
CA LYS A 156 20.91 -20.50 -7.09
C LYS A 156 21.25 -21.99 -7.02
N HIS A 157 20.25 -22.85 -6.79
CA HIS A 157 20.45 -24.30 -6.73
C HIS A 157 20.88 -24.89 -8.07
N ARG A 158 20.33 -24.38 -9.18
CA ARG A 158 20.62 -24.84 -10.55
C ARG A 158 21.97 -24.29 -11.09
N GLY A 159 22.56 -23.31 -10.41
CA GLY A 159 23.86 -22.73 -10.75
C GLY A 159 23.78 -21.49 -11.64
N SER A 160 24.90 -20.80 -11.83
CA SER A 160 24.96 -19.49 -12.50
C SER A 160 24.58 -19.49 -13.99
N SER A 161 24.54 -20.65 -14.64
CA SER A 161 24.08 -20.80 -16.03
C SER A 161 22.56 -20.87 -16.19
N SER A 162 21.82 -20.90 -15.09
CA SER A 162 20.37 -21.08 -15.09
C SER A 162 19.64 -19.85 -15.58
N LYS A 163 18.64 -20.04 -16.43
CA LYS A 163 17.73 -18.99 -16.89
C LYS A 163 16.30 -19.43 -16.61
N ALA A 164 15.46 -18.50 -16.17
CA ALA A 164 14.05 -18.74 -15.97
C ALA A 164 13.24 -17.81 -16.88
N ILE A 165 12.08 -18.29 -17.33
CA ILE A 165 11.08 -17.51 -18.06
C ILE A 165 9.85 -17.46 -17.16
N GLY A 166 9.43 -16.26 -16.79
CA GLY A 166 8.14 -15.99 -16.16
C GLY A 166 7.32 -15.12 -17.11
N ASP A 167 6.02 -15.40 -17.21
CA ASP A 167 5.09 -14.57 -17.98
C ASP A 167 4.46 -13.54 -17.04
N VAL A 168 4.71 -12.26 -17.29
CA VAL A 168 4.04 -11.15 -16.61
C VAL A 168 3.08 -10.54 -17.62
N GLN A 169 1.78 -10.67 -17.35
CA GLN A 169 0.75 -10.11 -18.22
C GLN A 169 0.21 -8.81 -17.66
N VAL A 170 0.40 -7.73 -18.40
CA VAL A 170 -0.26 -6.45 -18.12
C VAL A 170 -1.69 -6.55 -18.61
N VAL A 171 -2.64 -6.56 -17.67
CA VAL A 171 -4.07 -6.61 -17.99
C VAL A 171 -4.66 -5.21 -17.92
N ARG A 172 -5.36 -4.79 -18.98
CA ARG A 172 -6.11 -3.53 -18.96
C ARG A 172 -7.39 -3.69 -18.13
N VAL A 173 -7.49 -2.92 -17.05
CA VAL A 173 -8.70 -2.85 -16.23
C VAL A 173 -9.84 -2.19 -17.02
N ARG A 174 -11.05 -2.75 -16.93
CA ARG A 174 -12.24 -2.22 -17.61
C ARG A 174 -12.65 -0.85 -17.06
N PRO A 175 -13.39 -0.03 -17.82
CA PRO A 175 -14.02 1.18 -17.29
C PRO A 175 -14.85 0.89 -16.01
N GLY A 176 -15.04 1.92 -15.19
CA GLY A 176 -15.91 1.83 -14.01
C GLY A 176 -17.31 1.35 -14.37
N LEU A 177 -17.93 0.53 -13.51
CA LEU A 177 -19.30 0.07 -13.75
C LEU A 177 -20.30 1.23 -13.56
N PRO A 178 -21.48 1.18 -14.21
CA PRO A 178 -22.53 2.15 -13.95
C PRO A 178 -22.88 2.23 -12.46
N ASN A 179 -23.10 3.44 -11.97
CA ASN A 179 -23.37 3.74 -10.57
C ASN A 179 -22.21 3.43 -9.60
N SER A 180 -20.98 3.35 -10.10
CA SER A 180 -19.78 3.22 -9.27
C SER A 180 -19.17 4.56 -8.88
N TYR A 181 -18.33 4.58 -7.84
CA TYR A 181 -17.51 5.75 -7.54
C TYR A 181 -16.51 6.01 -8.66
N GLU A 182 -15.95 4.99 -9.31
CA GLU A 182 -15.02 5.14 -10.44
C GLU A 182 -15.68 5.89 -11.60
N GLU A 183 -16.92 5.49 -11.98
CA GLU A 183 -17.69 6.19 -13.01
C GLU A 183 -17.95 7.66 -12.61
N LEU A 184 -18.35 7.89 -11.35
CA LEU A 184 -18.65 9.23 -10.84
C LEU A 184 -17.41 10.14 -10.87
N MET A 185 -16.27 9.65 -10.39
CA MET A 185 -15.02 10.42 -10.37
C MET A 185 -14.48 10.65 -11.79
N HIS A 186 -14.53 9.63 -12.65
CA HIS A 186 -14.14 9.75 -14.06
C HIS A 186 -14.98 10.80 -14.80
N ALA A 187 -16.30 10.84 -14.57
CA ALA A 187 -17.20 11.80 -15.19
C ALA A 187 -16.92 13.27 -14.82
N THR A 188 -16.14 13.52 -13.75
CA THR A 188 -15.67 14.87 -13.44
C THR A 188 -14.71 15.40 -14.50
N GLY A 189 -13.98 14.55 -15.21
CA GLY A 189 -12.91 14.96 -16.12
C GLY A 189 -11.71 15.60 -15.41
N VAL A 190 -11.69 15.61 -14.07
CA VAL A 190 -10.54 16.07 -13.28
C VAL A 190 -9.57 14.90 -13.16
N LYS A 191 -8.43 15.01 -13.84
CA LYS A 191 -7.50 13.88 -14.03
C LYS A 191 -6.90 13.33 -12.74
N LYS A 192 -6.58 14.20 -11.79
CA LYS A 192 -6.06 13.79 -10.48
C LYS A 192 -6.48 14.81 -9.45
N PHE A 193 -6.94 14.34 -8.30
CA PHE A 193 -7.35 15.23 -7.22
C PHE A 193 -7.32 14.55 -5.86
N VAL A 194 -7.30 15.37 -4.83
CA VAL A 194 -7.47 14.96 -3.44
C VAL A 194 -8.79 15.51 -2.88
N LEU A 195 -9.41 14.74 -1.99
CA LEU A 195 -10.69 15.05 -1.35
C LEU A 195 -10.69 14.64 0.14
N ASP A 196 -11.22 15.51 0.99
CA ASP A 196 -11.25 15.40 2.43
C ASP A 196 -12.70 15.13 2.75
N LEU A 197 -12.91 13.95 3.29
CA LEU A 197 -14.18 13.36 3.62
C LEU A 197 -14.41 13.45 5.13
N ARG A 198 -13.72 14.30 5.89
CA ARG A 198 -14.10 14.57 7.28
C ARG A 198 -15.26 15.56 7.32
N LYS A 199 -16.18 15.38 8.27
CA LYS A 199 -17.39 16.22 8.40
C LYS A 199 -17.09 17.72 8.52
N SER A 200 -15.97 18.08 9.16
CA SER A 200 -15.55 19.47 9.38
C SER A 200 -14.93 20.14 8.15
N CYS A 201 -14.48 19.34 7.17
CA CYS A 201 -13.65 19.80 6.06
C CYS A 201 -14.38 19.67 4.73
N CYS A 202 -15.18 18.62 4.57
CA CYS A 202 -15.94 18.36 3.35
C CYS A 202 -17.16 19.29 3.23
N ASN A 203 -17.42 19.81 2.04
CA ASN A 203 -18.66 20.54 1.76
C ASN A 203 -19.89 19.65 2.09
N GLU A 204 -20.81 20.15 2.92
CA GLU A 204 -21.94 19.37 3.43
C GLU A 204 -22.81 18.77 2.31
N ARG A 205 -23.06 19.52 1.23
CA ARG A 205 -23.87 19.05 0.10
C ARG A 205 -23.14 17.95 -0.68
N LEU A 206 -21.84 18.12 -0.91
CA LEU A 206 -21.02 17.08 -1.54
C LEU A 206 -20.98 15.83 -0.66
N ARG A 207 -20.68 15.98 0.63
CA ARG A 207 -20.62 14.87 1.58
C ARG A 207 -21.91 14.08 1.60
N LYS A 208 -23.07 14.76 1.66
CA LYS A 208 -24.39 14.11 1.60
C LYS A 208 -24.60 13.37 0.28
N ALA A 209 -24.16 13.95 -0.84
CA ALA A 209 -24.27 13.31 -2.15
C ALA A 209 -23.35 12.08 -2.30
N LEU A 210 -22.20 12.08 -1.64
CA LEU A 210 -21.27 10.95 -1.60
C LEU A 210 -21.67 9.88 -0.57
N ALA A 211 -22.54 10.21 0.38
CA ALA A 211 -23.08 9.26 1.37
C ALA A 211 -24.15 8.32 0.79
N GLU A 212 -24.54 8.49 -0.47
CA GLU A 212 -25.41 7.53 -1.16
C GLU A 212 -24.61 6.26 -1.51
N PRO A 213 -25.12 5.06 -1.16
CA PRO A 213 -24.44 3.80 -1.48
C PRO A 213 -24.21 3.61 -2.98
N ARG A 214 -22.97 3.29 -3.35
CA ARG A 214 -22.53 3.05 -4.74
C ARG A 214 -21.65 1.82 -4.83
N LEU A 215 -21.42 1.36 -6.05
CA LEU A 215 -20.38 0.34 -6.27
C LEU A 215 -18.99 0.97 -6.11
N GLU A 216 -18.07 0.26 -5.48
CA GLU A 216 -16.65 0.60 -5.41
C GLU A 216 -15.83 -0.61 -5.83
N ARG A 217 -14.80 -0.37 -6.64
CA ARG A 217 -13.92 -1.40 -7.14
C ARG A 217 -12.74 -1.65 -6.19
N PHE A 218 -12.44 -2.92 -5.97
CA PHE A 218 -11.21 -3.39 -5.33
C PHE A 218 -10.61 -4.53 -6.14
N ILE A 219 -9.34 -4.41 -6.49
CA ILE A 219 -8.61 -5.46 -7.20
C ILE A 219 -7.45 -5.91 -6.32
N GLY A 220 -7.61 -7.06 -5.66
CA GLY A 220 -6.50 -7.74 -5.00
C GLY A 220 -5.57 -8.40 -6.01
N VAL A 221 -5.09 -9.60 -5.68
CA VAL A 221 -4.02 -10.27 -6.43
C VAL A 221 -4.38 -10.80 -7.81
N LEU A 222 -5.67 -10.96 -8.10
CA LEU A 222 -6.10 -11.48 -9.38
C LEU A 222 -7.23 -10.63 -9.91
N TYR A 223 -7.05 -10.05 -11.09
CA TYR A 223 -8.13 -9.41 -11.83
C TYR A 223 -8.86 -10.43 -12.70
N LYS A 224 -10.18 -10.56 -12.50
CA LYS A 224 -11.09 -11.44 -13.25
C LYS A 224 -12.13 -10.63 -14.04
N PRO A 225 -11.87 -10.30 -15.32
CA PRO A 225 -12.79 -9.49 -16.11
C PRO A 225 -14.17 -10.15 -16.31
N SER A 226 -14.23 -11.47 -16.49
CA SER A 226 -15.48 -12.18 -16.78
C SER A 226 -16.48 -12.14 -15.62
N THR A 227 -16.01 -12.01 -14.39
CA THR A 227 -16.82 -11.97 -13.16
C THR A 227 -16.57 -10.70 -12.36
N GLU A 228 -16.21 -9.61 -13.05
CA GLU A 228 -15.67 -8.40 -12.41
C GLU A 228 -16.61 -7.82 -11.35
N LYS A 229 -17.90 -7.68 -11.66
CA LYS A 229 -18.89 -7.18 -10.69
C LYS A 229 -18.94 -8.05 -9.42
N GLN A 230 -18.85 -9.36 -9.57
CA GLN A 230 -18.94 -10.30 -8.45
C GLN A 230 -17.63 -10.43 -7.67
N SER A 231 -16.49 -10.21 -8.33
CA SER A 231 -15.15 -10.49 -7.77
C SER A 231 -14.44 -9.25 -7.27
N HIS A 232 -14.81 -8.07 -7.80
CA HIS A 232 -14.05 -6.83 -7.64
C HIS A 232 -14.91 -5.62 -7.30
N TYR A 233 -16.20 -5.80 -7.05
CA TYR A 233 -17.07 -4.69 -6.65
C TYR A 233 -17.88 -5.06 -5.41
N SER A 234 -18.05 -4.08 -4.55
CA SER A 234 -18.94 -4.13 -3.38
C SER A 234 -19.70 -2.82 -3.29
N THR A 235 -20.78 -2.82 -2.51
CA THR A 235 -21.47 -1.60 -2.14
C THR A 235 -20.67 -0.87 -1.06
N ALA A 236 -20.51 0.43 -1.25
CA ALA A 236 -19.63 1.30 -0.53
C ALA A 236 -20.35 2.62 -0.21
N VAL A 237 -19.99 3.21 0.92
CA VAL A 237 -20.36 4.58 1.29
C VAL A 237 -19.04 5.30 1.57
N LEU A 238 -18.50 5.94 0.53
CA LEU A 238 -17.17 6.54 0.52
C LEU A 238 -16.86 7.39 1.78
N PRO A 239 -17.74 8.32 2.23
CA PRO A 239 -17.49 9.12 3.43
C PRO A 239 -17.57 8.37 4.77
N GLU A 240 -18.01 7.11 4.78
CA GLU A 240 -17.97 6.21 5.94
C GLU A 240 -16.74 5.28 5.91
N GLN A 241 -16.14 5.07 4.74
CA GLN A 241 -14.94 4.26 4.57
C GLN A 241 -13.64 5.05 4.75
N PHE A 242 -13.62 6.29 4.28
CA PHE A 242 -12.38 7.09 4.23
C PHE A 242 -12.60 8.50 4.77
N ASP A 243 -11.58 9.00 5.47
CA ASP A 243 -11.45 10.41 5.85
C ASP A 243 -10.75 11.24 4.77
N GLY A 244 -9.87 10.62 3.97
CA GLY A 244 -9.17 11.27 2.86
C GLY A 244 -9.16 10.36 1.63
N PHE A 245 -9.24 10.94 0.44
CA PHE A 245 -9.35 10.23 -0.82
C PHE A 245 -8.45 10.86 -1.88
N ILE A 246 -7.77 10.02 -2.67
CA ILE A 246 -6.93 10.44 -3.79
C ILE A 246 -7.44 9.75 -5.04
N TRP A 247 -7.73 10.52 -6.08
CA TRP A 247 -8.16 10.02 -7.37
C TRP A 247 -7.05 10.13 -8.41
N PHE A 248 -6.91 9.07 -9.19
CA PHE A 248 -6.15 9.04 -10.43
C PHE A 248 -7.07 8.51 -11.53
N ASP A 249 -7.35 9.36 -12.53
CA ASP A 249 -8.24 9.01 -13.64
C ASP A 249 -7.64 7.93 -14.55
N GLU A 250 -6.31 7.92 -14.63
CA GLU A 250 -5.52 6.94 -15.37
C GLU A 250 -4.32 6.54 -14.51
N SER A 251 -4.02 5.24 -14.49
CA SER A 251 -2.91 4.65 -13.75
C SER A 251 -2.21 3.58 -14.59
N ARG A 252 -1.03 3.16 -14.14
CA ARG A 252 -0.21 2.15 -14.83
C ARG A 252 0.25 1.07 -13.86
N HIS A 253 0.49 -0.12 -14.40
CA HIS A 253 1.14 -1.19 -13.66
C HIS A 253 2.50 -0.73 -13.09
N VAL A 254 2.92 -1.30 -11.96
CA VAL A 254 4.30 -1.17 -11.48
C VAL A 254 5.23 -1.75 -12.53
N GLY A 255 6.19 -0.97 -13.01
CA GLY A 255 7.20 -1.45 -13.96
C GLY A 255 7.99 -2.61 -13.36
N ALA A 256 8.46 -3.54 -14.20
CA ALA A 256 9.36 -4.59 -13.75
C ALA A 256 10.54 -3.97 -12.99
N LEU A 257 10.91 -4.56 -11.85
CA LEU A 257 12.06 -4.17 -11.03
C LEU A 257 13.27 -3.83 -11.92
N GLU A 258 14.02 -2.78 -11.57
CA GLU A 258 15.33 -2.51 -12.17
C GLU A 258 16.16 -3.80 -12.16
N VAL A 259 16.38 -4.37 -13.35
CA VAL A 259 17.10 -5.64 -13.52
C VAL A 259 18.61 -5.46 -13.42
N HIS A 260 19.07 -4.21 -13.28
CA HIS A 260 20.47 -3.84 -13.19
C HIS A 260 20.74 -3.36 -11.77
N GLN A 261 21.46 -4.15 -10.98
CA GLN A 261 22.31 -3.53 -9.96
C GLN A 261 23.27 -2.60 -10.71
N PRO A 262 23.37 -1.32 -10.35
CA PRO A 262 24.35 -0.41 -10.94
C PRO A 262 25.74 -1.06 -10.89
N THR A 263 26.49 -0.99 -11.98
CA THR A 263 27.87 -1.49 -12.06
C THR A 263 28.87 -0.60 -11.31
N SER A 264 28.41 0.53 -10.77
CA SER A 264 29.16 1.35 -9.83
C SER A 264 29.38 0.57 -8.51
N PRO A 265 30.53 0.75 -7.84
CA PRO A 265 30.64 0.39 -6.43
C PRO A 265 29.46 1.02 -5.69
N SER A 266 28.94 0.35 -4.66
CA SER A 266 27.92 0.91 -3.78
C SER A 266 28.45 2.21 -3.16
N GLU A 267 28.18 3.34 -3.81
CA GLU A 267 28.61 4.64 -3.32
C GLU A 267 27.60 5.12 -2.28
N TYR A 268 28.16 5.59 -1.17
CA TYR A 268 27.57 5.84 0.14
C TYR A 268 26.43 6.90 0.16
N HIS A 269 25.94 7.36 -1.00
CA HIS A 269 25.16 8.58 -1.14
C HIS A 269 23.79 8.44 -1.85
N GLU A 270 23.38 7.25 -2.30
CA GLU A 270 22.06 7.07 -2.95
C GLU A 270 20.87 6.96 -1.98
N THR A 271 21.09 7.02 -0.66
CA THR A 271 20.10 6.58 0.34
C THR A 271 19.63 7.63 1.34
N TRP A 272 19.58 8.90 0.93
CA TRP A 272 19.02 9.96 1.76
C TRP A 272 17.49 10.12 1.57
N PRO A 273 16.68 10.23 2.64
CA PRO A 273 17.04 10.13 4.06
C PRO A 273 16.93 8.72 4.64
N PHE A 274 16.50 7.70 3.88
CA PHE A 274 16.37 6.34 4.42
C PHE A 274 16.95 5.31 3.45
N GLY A 275 17.87 4.49 3.97
CA GLY A 275 18.74 3.61 3.20
C GLY A 275 18.76 2.17 3.66
N LEU A 276 19.34 1.34 2.78
CA LEU A 276 19.88 0.01 3.07
C LEU A 276 20.62 -0.05 4.41
#